data_AF-A0AAV3SMR1-F1
#
_entry.id   AF-A0AAV3SMR1-F1
#
_cell.length_a   1.000
_cell.length_b   1.000
_cell.length_c   1.000
_cell.angle_alpha   90.00
_cell.angle_beta   90.00
_cell.angle_gamma   90.00
#
_symmetry.space_group_name_H-M   'P 1'
#
loop_
_entity.id
_entity.type
_entity.pdbx_description
1 polymer ?
#
loop_
_entity_poly.entity_id
_entity_poly.type
_entity_poly.pdbx_seq_one_letter_code
_entity_poly.pdbx_strand_id
1 'polypeptide(L)'
;MTSVDPSRGDLGPRPRLRFALRRRLGIDARALASFRIALGAVLLVDLALRARNLTAFYTDAGVLPRSTLAETYPLAARLSLHAVSGGSWAVAALFTVAAIAALALALGHRTRVATAASLILLASLQARNPFVLNAGDTLLLQLLGAGLLCPLGARWSVDAVRRRGSRASGAPSESVSDPGNGRFVGPASALLLTSVVVVYVSNAVVKSRGTAWLEGEAIARVFRLTYLHGPLGGFVPEWSALLAAATYGWVALLVASPLLVAAAGRVRAALAGTLLAAHLSMAFTLQIGVFSAISAAALLPFLPPFVWDRTERAVTDPADRLRRFADRRFVSANPPSASLAAPSLAVAAIGTLRDRVAAAAPAVAALLLVALVAWNGMALGLVETPDPVASVSDPTESGWDMFAPNPPATDALAFATATTADGGRIDALYGDRVARDRPPSDARGYPTARWRKLLTLLAEDPDPDRVEPVLGHLCDRAAGFADDEGRVDSVSLSAVRVNVEDGETRVVELGSRSCPAS
;
A
#
# COMPACT_ATOMS: atom_id res chain seq x y z
N MET A 1 -57.31 -0.90 -29.87
CA MET A 1 -56.13 -0.05 -29.63
C MET A 1 -55.90 0.03 -28.13
N THR A 2 -54.99 -0.81 -27.63
CA THR A 2 -54.44 -0.74 -26.27
C THR A 2 -52.96 -1.09 -26.41
N SER A 3 -52.12 -0.07 -26.22
CA SER A 3 -50.67 -0.17 -26.30
C SER A 3 -50.12 -0.93 -25.10
N VAL A 4 -49.56 -2.11 -25.35
CA VAL A 4 -48.82 -2.90 -24.37
C VAL A 4 -47.41 -2.30 -24.23
N ASP A 5 -47.08 -1.82 -23.03
CA ASP A 5 -45.74 -1.40 -22.62
C ASP A 5 -44.79 -2.63 -22.59
N PRO A 6 -43.67 -2.66 -23.33
CA PRO A 6 -42.79 -3.84 -23.41
C PRO A 6 -41.80 -3.97 -22.24
N SER A 7 -41.87 -3.13 -21.20
CA SER A 7 -40.75 -2.97 -20.25
C SER A 7 -40.75 -3.87 -19.00
N ARG A 8 -41.62 -4.87 -18.87
CA ARG A 8 -41.57 -5.86 -17.77
C ARG A 8 -41.65 -7.31 -18.27
N GLY A 9 -40.71 -7.67 -19.14
CA GLY A 9 -40.44 -9.08 -19.44
C GLY A 9 -39.91 -9.80 -18.20
N ASP A 10 -40.64 -10.82 -17.74
CA ASP A 10 -40.31 -11.72 -16.63
C ASP A 10 -39.06 -12.54 -17.01
N LEU A 11 -37.87 -11.94 -16.88
CA LEU A 11 -36.60 -12.61 -17.11
C LEU A 11 -36.51 -13.82 -16.17
N GLY A 12 -36.29 -15.01 -16.71
CA GLY A 12 -36.05 -16.22 -15.92
C GLY A 12 -34.92 -16.07 -14.87
N PRO A 13 -34.76 -17.01 -13.94
CA PRO A 13 -33.86 -16.88 -12.79
C PRO A 13 -32.38 -16.68 -13.18
N ARG A 14 -31.94 -17.28 -14.30
CA ARG A 14 -30.55 -17.16 -14.81
C ARG A 14 -30.17 -15.75 -15.29
N PRO A 15 -30.95 -15.06 -16.16
CA PRO A 15 -30.68 -13.68 -16.54
C PRO A 15 -30.76 -12.70 -15.36
N ARG A 16 -31.67 -12.93 -14.39
CA ARG A 16 -31.73 -12.13 -13.15
C ARG A 16 -30.46 -12.25 -12.31
N LEU A 17 -29.96 -13.47 -12.09
CA LEU A 17 -28.72 -13.72 -11.36
C LEU A 17 -27.51 -13.09 -12.07
N ARG A 18 -27.41 -13.26 -13.39
CA ARG A 18 -26.32 -12.64 -14.18
C ARG A 18 -26.34 -11.11 -14.09
N PHE A 19 -27.52 -10.50 -14.19
CA PHE A 19 -27.66 -9.05 -14.04
C PHE A 19 -27.27 -8.57 -12.63
N ALA A 20 -27.74 -9.28 -11.60
CA ALA A 20 -27.40 -9.05 -10.21
C ALA A 20 -25.89 -9.13 -9.93
N LEU A 21 -25.21 -10.15 -10.46
CA LEU A 21 -23.76 -10.33 -10.32
C LEU A 21 -22.99 -9.23 -11.06
N ARG A 22 -23.39 -8.88 -12.29
CA ARG A 22 -22.75 -7.79 -13.06
C ARG A 22 -22.88 -6.43 -12.37
N ARG A 23 -23.98 -6.18 -11.66
CA ARG A 23 -24.20 -4.93 -10.92
C ARG A 23 -23.33 -4.84 -9.64
N ARG A 24 -23.03 -5.97 -9.00
CA ARG A 24 -22.28 -6.07 -7.74
C ARG A 24 -20.78 -6.23 -7.94
N LEU A 25 -20.37 -7.14 -8.81
CA LEU A 25 -18.97 -7.47 -9.09
C LEU A 25 -18.40 -6.71 -10.29
N GLY A 26 -19.22 -5.91 -10.98
CA GLY A 26 -18.79 -5.13 -12.13
C GLY A 26 -18.17 -3.80 -11.77
N ILE A 27 -16.91 -3.63 -12.14
CA ILE A 27 -16.11 -2.42 -11.91
C ILE A 27 -16.20 -1.53 -13.16
N ASP A 28 -16.51 -0.24 -12.97
CA ASP A 28 -16.49 0.75 -14.05
C ASP A 28 -15.06 0.92 -14.59
N ALA A 29 -14.89 1.01 -15.91
CA ALA A 29 -13.56 1.18 -16.52
C ALA A 29 -12.86 2.47 -16.05
N ARG A 30 -13.61 3.53 -15.72
CA ARG A 30 -13.08 4.78 -15.14
C ARG A 30 -12.59 4.57 -13.71
N ALA A 31 -13.28 3.73 -12.92
CA ALA A 31 -12.81 3.34 -11.60
C ALA A 31 -11.47 2.60 -11.65
N LEU A 32 -11.31 1.68 -12.62
CA LEU A 32 -10.03 0.99 -12.86
C LEU A 32 -8.93 1.96 -13.31
N ALA A 33 -9.27 2.97 -14.11
CA ALA A 33 -8.32 4.00 -14.53
C ALA A 33 -7.86 4.88 -13.35
N SER A 34 -8.78 5.33 -12.51
CA SER A 34 -8.47 6.06 -11.26
C SER A 34 -7.62 5.22 -10.32
N PHE A 35 -7.99 3.96 -10.13
CA PHE A 35 -7.25 3.00 -9.32
C PHE A 35 -5.82 2.84 -9.83
N ARG A 36 -5.61 2.67 -11.15
CA ARG A 36 -4.28 2.61 -11.76
C ARG A 36 -3.45 3.87 -11.50
N ILE A 37 -4.03 5.05 -11.68
CA ILE A 37 -3.36 6.33 -11.43
C ILE A 37 -2.96 6.42 -9.95
N ALA A 38 -3.88 6.10 -9.05
CA ALA A 38 -3.64 6.12 -7.61
C ALA A 38 -2.54 5.14 -7.19
N LEU A 39 -2.54 3.90 -7.71
CA LEU A 39 -1.46 2.94 -7.46
C LEU A 39 -0.10 3.45 -7.93
N GLY A 40 -0.03 4.00 -9.15
CA GLY A 40 1.22 4.57 -9.66
C GLY A 40 1.71 5.74 -8.81
N ALA A 41 0.81 6.63 -8.37
CA ALA A 41 1.14 7.74 -7.48
C ALA A 41 1.61 7.26 -6.10
N VAL A 42 0.92 6.28 -5.51
CA VAL A 42 1.31 5.67 -4.23
C VAL A 42 2.69 5.03 -4.31
N LEU A 43 3.00 4.32 -5.39
CA LEU A 43 4.34 3.74 -5.61
C LEU A 43 5.42 4.82 -5.68
N LEU A 44 5.17 5.92 -6.39
CA LEU A 44 6.11 7.04 -6.47
C LEU A 44 6.34 7.69 -5.10
N VAL A 45 5.27 7.92 -4.33
CA VAL A 45 5.37 8.46 -2.97
C VAL A 45 6.10 7.49 -2.05
N ASP A 46 5.80 6.19 -2.13
CA ASP A 46 6.48 5.17 -1.34
C ASP A 46 7.99 5.14 -1.63
N LEU A 47 8.38 5.12 -2.91
CA LEU A 47 9.78 5.18 -3.34
C LEU A 47 10.46 6.46 -2.85
N ALA A 48 9.81 7.62 -2.97
CA ALA A 48 10.36 8.90 -2.51
C ALA A 48 10.59 8.91 -0.97
N LEU A 49 9.66 8.33 -0.20
CA LEU A 49 9.81 8.20 1.25
C LEU A 49 10.90 7.19 1.62
N ARG A 50 11.00 6.06 0.91
CA ARG A 50 12.06 5.05 1.11
C ARG A 50 13.44 5.58 0.75
N ALA A 51 13.55 6.40 -0.29
CA ALA A 51 14.81 6.95 -0.79
C ALA A 51 15.55 7.80 0.25
N ARG A 52 14.82 8.47 1.16
CA ARG A 52 15.40 9.26 2.26
C ARG A 52 16.27 8.44 3.22
N ASN A 53 16.06 7.12 3.28
CA ASN A 53 16.78 6.20 4.15
C ASN A 53 17.28 4.98 3.35
N LEU A 54 17.66 5.21 2.09
CA LEU A 54 18.03 4.14 1.16
C LEU A 54 19.21 3.32 1.68
N THR A 55 20.27 4.00 2.12
CA THR A 55 21.46 3.36 2.71
C THR A 55 21.08 2.58 3.96
N ALA A 56 20.36 3.21 4.89
CA ALA A 56 19.98 2.61 6.15
C ALA A 56 19.19 1.30 5.98
N PHE A 57 18.25 1.22 5.04
CA PHE A 57 17.34 0.07 4.97
C PHE A 57 17.65 -0.96 3.88
N TYR A 58 18.42 -0.62 2.85
CA TYR A 58 18.53 -1.49 1.66
C TYR A 58 19.98 -1.77 1.22
N THR A 59 21.00 -1.32 1.97
CA THR A 59 22.42 -1.52 1.62
C THR A 59 23.16 -2.36 2.66
N ASP A 60 24.38 -2.81 2.33
CA ASP A 60 25.24 -3.55 3.27
C ASP A 60 25.80 -2.66 4.40
N ALA A 61 25.83 -1.34 4.21
CA ALA A 61 26.16 -0.37 5.26
C ALA A 61 24.95 0.01 6.14
N GLY A 62 23.82 -0.68 5.94
CA GLY A 62 22.56 -0.40 6.63
C GLY A 62 22.32 -1.30 7.84
N VAL A 63 21.09 -1.19 8.36
CA VAL A 63 20.57 -1.97 9.49
C VAL A 63 20.31 -3.45 9.18
N LEU A 64 20.38 -3.85 7.91
CA LEU A 64 20.19 -5.23 7.49
C LEU A 64 21.14 -5.55 6.31
N PRO A 65 22.39 -5.92 6.61
CA PRO A 65 23.32 -6.42 5.60
C PRO A 65 22.78 -7.67 4.89
N ARG A 66 23.22 -7.92 3.66
CA ARG A 66 22.74 -9.07 2.88
C ARG A 66 23.13 -10.43 3.48
N SER A 67 24.23 -10.50 4.23
CA SER A 67 24.62 -11.71 4.96
C SER A 67 23.57 -12.08 6.00
N THR A 68 23.21 -11.12 6.86
CA THR A 68 22.15 -11.28 7.87
C THR A 68 20.80 -11.59 7.21
N LEU A 69 20.45 -10.93 6.10
CA LEU A 69 19.23 -11.27 5.35
C LEU A 69 19.24 -12.71 4.85
N ALA A 70 20.37 -13.23 4.38
CA ALA A 70 20.48 -14.61 3.88
C ALA A 70 20.36 -15.65 5.00
N GLU A 71 20.80 -15.32 6.20
CA GLU A 71 20.66 -16.16 7.39
C GLU A 71 19.22 -16.16 7.92
N THR A 72 18.61 -14.97 8.09
CA THR A 72 17.26 -14.86 8.66
C THR A 72 16.14 -15.17 7.66
N TYR A 73 16.29 -14.75 6.39
CA TYR A 73 15.28 -14.91 5.34
C TYR A 73 15.89 -15.41 4.01
N PRO A 74 16.33 -16.68 3.95
CA PRO A 74 17.08 -17.22 2.82
C PRO A 74 16.31 -17.16 1.48
N LEU A 75 14.99 -17.33 1.50
CA LEU A 75 14.18 -17.20 0.29
C LEU A 75 14.11 -15.75 -0.21
N ALA A 76 13.95 -14.80 0.72
CA ALA A 76 13.90 -13.37 0.40
C ALA A 76 15.25 -12.89 -0.17
N ALA A 77 16.36 -13.34 0.41
CA ALA A 77 17.71 -13.06 -0.10
C ALA A 77 17.92 -13.58 -1.53
N ARG A 78 17.45 -14.81 -1.84
CA ARG A 78 17.60 -15.41 -3.17
C ARG A 78 16.72 -14.77 -4.24
N LEU A 79 15.48 -14.41 -3.90
CA LEU A 79 14.50 -13.92 -4.88
C LEU A 79 14.57 -12.40 -5.09
N SER A 80 15.18 -11.65 -4.16
CA SER A 80 15.23 -10.20 -4.25
C SER A 80 16.32 -9.71 -5.22
N LEU A 81 15.90 -9.04 -6.30
CA LEU A 81 16.78 -8.25 -7.17
C LEU A 81 17.58 -7.18 -6.39
N HIS A 82 16.96 -6.56 -5.39
CA HIS A 82 17.60 -5.59 -4.50
C HIS A 82 18.62 -6.21 -3.53
N ALA A 83 18.69 -7.55 -3.43
CA ALA A 83 19.73 -8.27 -2.68
C ALA A 83 20.91 -8.71 -3.56
N VAL A 84 20.88 -8.47 -4.88
CA VAL A 84 22.00 -8.84 -5.78
C VAL A 84 23.25 -8.01 -5.48
N SER A 85 23.10 -6.75 -5.09
CA SER A 85 24.18 -5.85 -4.69
C SER A 85 23.81 -5.09 -3.44
N GLY A 86 24.76 -4.93 -2.52
CA GLY A 86 24.61 -4.15 -1.30
C GLY A 86 25.07 -2.70 -1.44
N GLY A 87 25.54 -2.28 -2.62
CA GLY A 87 25.96 -0.91 -2.87
C GLY A 87 24.78 0.04 -3.03
N SER A 88 24.88 1.24 -2.45
CA SER A 88 23.86 2.30 -2.55
C SER A 88 23.54 2.68 -3.99
N TRP A 89 24.54 2.71 -4.88
CA TRP A 89 24.36 3.01 -6.30
C TRP A 89 23.45 2.01 -7.01
N ALA A 90 23.57 0.71 -6.71
CA ALA A 90 22.79 -0.35 -7.35
C ALA A 90 21.32 -0.30 -6.90
N VAL A 91 21.12 -0.07 -5.60
CA VAL A 91 19.78 0.15 -5.03
C VAL A 91 19.15 1.42 -5.61
N ALA A 92 19.90 2.52 -5.72
CA ALA A 92 19.41 3.77 -6.32
C ALA A 92 19.00 3.60 -7.80
N ALA A 93 19.76 2.80 -8.56
CA ALA A 93 19.40 2.45 -9.93
C ALA A 93 18.08 1.66 -9.99
N LEU A 94 17.91 0.65 -9.14
CA LEU A 94 16.65 -0.11 -9.06
C LEU A 94 15.46 0.77 -8.63
N PHE A 95 15.66 1.72 -7.71
CA PHE A 95 14.64 2.70 -7.31
C PHE A 95 14.23 3.58 -8.51
N THR A 96 15.19 3.99 -9.34
CA THR A 96 14.92 4.79 -10.54
C THR A 96 14.14 3.98 -11.58
N VAL A 97 14.51 2.72 -11.81
CA VAL A 97 13.76 1.81 -12.69
C VAL A 97 12.33 1.59 -12.16
N ALA A 98 12.18 1.40 -10.85
CA ALA A 98 10.88 1.28 -10.20
C ALA A 98 10.03 2.56 -10.35
N ALA A 99 10.64 3.74 -10.22
CA ALA A 99 9.97 5.01 -10.42
C ALA A 99 9.50 5.20 -11.87
N ILE A 100 10.31 4.81 -12.86
CA ILE A 100 9.93 4.83 -14.28
C ILE A 100 8.77 3.86 -14.53
N ALA A 101 8.81 2.65 -13.97
CA ALA A 101 7.72 1.68 -14.10
C ALA A 101 6.42 2.19 -13.43
N ALA A 102 6.51 2.80 -12.26
CA ALA A 102 5.39 3.41 -11.55
C ALA A 102 4.80 4.60 -12.32
N LEU A 103 5.64 5.44 -12.93
CA LEU A 103 5.19 6.55 -13.79
C LEU A 103 4.51 6.02 -15.06
N ALA A 104 5.10 5.03 -15.73
CA ALA A 104 4.48 4.38 -16.88
C ALA A 104 3.12 3.74 -16.52
N LEU A 105 3.02 3.15 -15.32
CA LEU A 105 1.75 2.65 -14.77
C LEU A 105 0.75 3.79 -14.56
N ALA A 106 1.16 4.90 -13.92
CA ALA A 106 0.32 6.07 -13.66
C ALA A 106 -0.16 6.78 -14.94
N LEU A 107 0.62 6.74 -16.01
CA LEU A 107 0.24 7.25 -17.34
C LEU A 107 -0.54 6.22 -18.18
N GLY A 108 -0.45 4.94 -17.81
CA GLY A 108 -1.08 3.84 -18.53
C GLY A 108 -0.42 3.61 -19.88
N HIS A 109 0.91 3.68 -19.89
CA HIS A 109 1.76 3.35 -21.03
C HIS A 109 2.29 1.93 -20.88
N ARG A 110 2.03 1.06 -21.85
CA ARG A 110 2.37 -0.38 -21.76
C ARG A 110 1.86 -0.98 -20.46
N THR A 111 0.62 -0.67 -20.09
CA THR A 111 0.07 -0.79 -18.74
C THR A 111 0.32 -2.16 -18.11
N ARG A 112 0.11 -3.26 -18.84
CA ARG A 112 0.35 -4.62 -18.31
C ARG A 112 1.82 -4.86 -17.94
N VAL A 113 2.74 -4.42 -18.80
CA VAL A 113 4.18 -4.55 -18.55
C VAL A 113 4.59 -3.65 -17.39
N ALA A 114 4.09 -2.40 -17.36
CA ALA A 114 4.34 -1.48 -16.25
C ALA A 114 3.82 -2.03 -14.92
N THR A 115 2.60 -2.59 -14.87
CA THR A 115 2.05 -3.23 -13.67
C THR A 115 2.91 -4.42 -13.23
N ALA A 116 3.30 -5.30 -14.16
CA ALA A 116 4.13 -6.46 -13.84
C ALA A 116 5.53 -6.06 -13.34
N ALA A 117 6.17 -5.08 -13.99
CA ALA A 117 7.46 -4.55 -13.58
C ALA A 117 7.37 -3.91 -12.19
N SER A 118 6.36 -3.08 -11.93
CA SER A 118 6.12 -2.49 -10.61
C SER A 118 5.86 -3.56 -9.54
N LEU A 119 5.11 -4.62 -9.85
CA LEU A 119 4.86 -5.73 -8.94
C LEU A 119 6.15 -6.46 -8.56
N ILE A 120 6.98 -6.82 -9.56
CA ILE A 120 8.25 -7.53 -9.35
C ILE A 120 9.23 -6.66 -8.55
N LEU A 121 9.38 -5.39 -8.93
CA LEU A 121 10.29 -4.46 -8.26
C LEU A 121 9.84 -4.17 -6.82
N LEU A 122 8.54 -4.03 -6.58
CA LEU A 122 8.00 -3.88 -5.23
C LEU A 122 8.20 -5.14 -4.39
N ALA A 123 7.89 -6.33 -4.92
CA ALA A 123 8.11 -7.61 -4.23
C ALA A 123 9.59 -7.77 -3.85
N SER A 124 10.50 -7.45 -4.77
CA SER A 124 11.92 -7.47 -4.49
C SER A 124 12.32 -6.46 -3.41
N LEU A 125 11.82 -5.23 -3.49
CA LEU A 125 12.13 -4.19 -2.49
C LEU A 125 11.66 -4.59 -1.09
N GLN A 126 10.47 -5.18 -1.00
CA GLN A 126 9.92 -5.69 0.26
C GLN A 126 10.74 -6.87 0.80
N ALA A 127 11.10 -7.82 -0.07
CA ALA A 127 11.96 -8.96 0.29
C ALA A 127 13.37 -8.55 0.74
N ARG A 128 13.88 -7.38 0.31
CA ARG A 128 15.19 -6.88 0.74
C ARG A 128 15.24 -6.51 2.22
N ASN A 129 14.11 -6.12 2.81
CA ASN A 129 14.05 -5.79 4.23
C ASN A 129 12.63 -6.03 4.81
N PRO A 130 12.37 -7.25 5.31
CA PRO A 130 11.10 -7.59 5.94
C PRO A 130 10.80 -6.80 7.24
N PHE A 131 11.83 -6.35 7.96
CA PHE A 131 11.69 -5.70 9.28
C PHE A 131 11.06 -4.30 9.23
N VAL A 132 10.98 -3.68 8.06
CA VAL A 132 10.42 -2.33 7.89
C VAL A 132 9.05 -2.33 7.19
N LEU A 133 8.44 -3.50 7.04
CA LEU A 133 7.16 -3.65 6.36
C LEU A 133 5.97 -3.53 7.32
N ASN A 134 4.86 -3.04 6.80
CA ASN A 134 3.56 -3.04 7.49
C ASN A 134 2.46 -3.66 6.61
N ALA A 135 1.26 -3.83 7.18
CA ALA A 135 0.11 -4.39 6.47
C ALA A 135 -0.22 -3.68 5.14
N GLY A 136 0.09 -2.40 5.01
CA GLY A 136 -0.08 -1.64 3.77
C GLY A 136 0.83 -2.13 2.66
N ASP A 137 2.07 -2.47 2.97
CA ASP A 137 3.01 -3.04 2.01
C ASP A 137 2.46 -4.33 1.41
N THR A 138 1.91 -5.22 2.25
CA THR A 138 1.22 -6.44 1.84
C THR A 138 0.01 -6.14 0.96
N LEU A 139 -0.85 -5.20 1.38
CA LEU A 139 -2.03 -4.80 0.60
C LEU A 139 -1.65 -4.24 -0.77
N LEU A 140 -0.61 -3.40 -0.86
CA LEU A 140 -0.16 -2.82 -2.12
C LEU A 140 0.29 -3.89 -3.11
N LEU A 141 1.02 -4.91 -2.63
CA LEU A 141 1.44 -6.05 -3.43
C LEU A 141 0.23 -6.85 -3.96
N GLN A 142 -0.74 -7.13 -3.08
CA GLN A 142 -1.98 -7.83 -3.44
C GLN A 142 -2.81 -7.04 -4.46
N LEU A 143 -2.92 -5.72 -4.30
CA LEU A 143 -3.65 -4.83 -5.21
C LEU A 143 -3.00 -4.75 -6.59
N LEU A 144 -1.66 -4.70 -6.67
CA LEU A 144 -0.95 -4.76 -7.94
C LEU A 144 -1.12 -6.12 -8.63
N GLY A 145 -1.02 -7.21 -7.86
CA GLY A 145 -1.23 -8.58 -8.36
C GLY A 145 -2.63 -8.79 -8.91
N ALA A 146 -3.67 -8.42 -8.16
CA ALA A 146 -5.06 -8.48 -8.62
C ALA A 146 -5.32 -7.50 -9.78
N GLY A 147 -4.71 -6.30 -9.72
CA GLY A 147 -4.79 -5.27 -10.74
C GLY A 147 -4.19 -5.70 -12.09
N LEU A 148 -3.12 -6.50 -12.09
CA LEU A 148 -2.48 -7.03 -13.30
C LEU A 148 -3.46 -7.87 -14.15
N LEU A 149 -4.42 -8.54 -13.49
CA LEU A 149 -5.46 -9.35 -14.13
C LEU A 149 -6.66 -8.51 -14.60
N CYS A 150 -6.70 -7.22 -14.25
CA CYS A 150 -7.73 -6.28 -14.65
C CYS A 150 -7.31 -5.44 -15.89
N PRO A 151 -8.27 -4.92 -16.67
CA PRO A 151 -7.98 -4.07 -17.83
C PRO A 151 -7.66 -2.62 -17.40
N LEU A 152 -6.61 -2.41 -16.60
CA LEU A 152 -6.24 -1.10 -16.03
C LEU A 152 -5.94 -0.02 -17.09
N GLY A 153 -5.51 -0.44 -18.28
CA GLY A 153 -5.20 0.44 -19.41
C GLY A 153 -6.40 0.74 -20.31
N ALA A 154 -7.63 0.40 -19.93
CA ALA A 154 -8.83 0.56 -20.77
C ALA A 154 -9.27 2.03 -20.94
N ARG A 155 -9.09 2.86 -19.92
CA ARG A 155 -9.53 4.27 -19.86
C ARG A 155 -8.43 5.16 -19.28
N TRP A 156 -8.48 6.44 -19.67
CA TRP A 156 -7.57 7.52 -19.23
C TRP A 156 -6.09 7.15 -19.27
N SER A 157 -5.68 6.45 -20.33
CA SER A 157 -4.33 5.90 -20.50
C SER A 157 -3.78 6.20 -21.89
N VAL A 158 -2.45 6.27 -22.00
CA VAL A 158 -1.76 6.35 -23.30
C VAL A 158 -2.13 5.14 -24.19
N ASP A 159 -2.24 3.95 -23.59
CA ASP A 159 -2.64 2.73 -24.32
C ASP A 159 -4.05 2.84 -24.93
N ALA A 160 -4.99 3.46 -24.23
CA ALA A 160 -6.35 3.66 -24.74
C ALA A 160 -6.39 4.64 -25.92
N VAL A 161 -5.59 5.71 -25.85
CA VAL A 161 -5.45 6.68 -26.95
C VAL A 161 -4.85 6.00 -28.18
N ARG A 162 -3.78 5.23 -28.01
CA ARG A 162 -3.13 4.48 -29.11
C ARG A 162 -4.09 3.49 -29.75
N ARG A 163 -4.84 2.70 -28.96
CA ARG A 163 -5.83 1.76 -29.50
C ARG A 163 -6.94 2.46 -30.29
N ARG A 164 -7.43 3.61 -29.82
CA ARG A 164 -8.44 4.39 -30.55
C ARG A 164 -7.91 4.89 -31.89
N GLY A 165 -6.67 5.40 -31.93
CA GLY A 165 -6.01 5.81 -33.17
C GLY A 165 -5.83 4.68 -34.17
N SER A 166 -5.40 3.50 -33.73
CA SER A 166 -5.26 2.32 -34.60
C SER A 166 -6.61 1.84 -35.16
N ARG A 167 -7.68 1.85 -34.36
CA ARG A 167 -9.05 1.50 -34.83
C ARG A 167 -9.58 2.51 -35.85
N ALA A 168 -9.32 3.80 -35.66
CA ALA A 168 -9.70 4.83 -36.63
C ALA A 168 -8.92 4.71 -37.96
N SER A 169 -7.73 4.12 -37.93
CA SER A 169 -6.85 3.91 -39.09
C SER A 169 -7.11 2.59 -39.84
N GLY A 170 -8.20 1.88 -39.53
CA GLY A 170 -8.59 0.64 -40.24
C GLY A 170 -7.75 -0.61 -39.91
N ALA A 171 -6.88 -0.56 -38.89
CA ALA A 171 -6.14 -1.75 -38.47
C ALA A 171 -7.08 -2.83 -37.90
N PRO A 172 -6.85 -4.12 -38.18
CA PRO A 172 -7.70 -5.21 -37.69
C PRO A 172 -7.84 -5.14 -36.16
N SER A 173 -9.07 -4.89 -35.72
CA SER A 173 -9.43 -4.79 -34.31
C SER A 173 -9.55 -6.18 -33.72
N GLU A 174 -8.52 -6.66 -33.01
CA GLU A 174 -8.59 -7.88 -32.21
C GLU A 174 -9.80 -7.83 -31.27
N SER A 175 -10.66 -8.84 -31.36
CA SER A 175 -11.98 -8.96 -30.75
C SER A 175 -11.93 -9.25 -29.24
N VAL A 176 -11.12 -8.52 -28.49
CA VAL A 176 -11.22 -8.52 -27.02
C VAL A 176 -12.36 -7.57 -26.68
N SER A 177 -13.34 -8.05 -25.92
CA SER A 177 -14.49 -7.30 -25.40
C SER A 177 -14.02 -6.02 -24.70
N ASP A 178 -13.94 -4.94 -25.47
CA ASP A 178 -13.42 -3.65 -25.05
C ASP A 178 -14.35 -3.08 -23.97
N PRO A 179 -13.93 -3.04 -22.69
CA PRO A 179 -14.73 -2.43 -21.63
C PRO A 179 -14.78 -0.90 -21.77
N GLY A 180 -14.24 -0.34 -22.85
CA GLY A 180 -14.08 1.09 -23.10
C GLY A 180 -15.30 1.96 -22.81
N ASN A 181 -16.52 1.41 -22.75
CA ASN A 181 -17.74 2.10 -22.28
C ASN A 181 -18.58 1.30 -21.25
N GLY A 182 -18.05 0.19 -20.72
CA GLY A 182 -18.81 -0.77 -19.91
C GLY A 182 -18.15 -1.12 -18.57
N ARG A 183 -18.77 -2.06 -17.86
CA ARG A 183 -18.24 -2.63 -16.62
C ARG A 183 -17.40 -3.87 -16.90
N PHE A 184 -16.25 -3.97 -16.27
CA PHE A 184 -15.45 -5.20 -16.21
C PHE A 184 -15.97 -6.12 -15.11
N VAL A 185 -16.37 -7.34 -15.47
CA VAL A 185 -16.95 -8.34 -14.56
C VAL A 185 -16.29 -9.69 -14.83
N GLY A 186 -15.78 -10.33 -13.79
CA GLY A 186 -15.25 -11.69 -13.85
C GLY A 186 -14.50 -12.08 -12.57
N PRO A 187 -13.82 -13.24 -12.55
CA PRO A 187 -13.03 -13.65 -11.39
C PRO A 187 -11.96 -12.63 -10.98
N ALA A 188 -11.34 -11.94 -11.93
CA ALA A 188 -10.35 -10.89 -11.63
C ALA A 188 -10.96 -9.67 -10.93
N SER A 189 -12.18 -9.25 -11.32
CA SER A 189 -12.87 -8.16 -10.62
C SER A 189 -13.35 -8.61 -9.23
N ALA A 190 -13.80 -9.86 -9.09
CA ALA A 190 -14.13 -10.43 -7.79
C ALA A 190 -12.91 -10.51 -6.87
N LEU A 191 -11.76 -11.00 -7.37
CA LEU A 191 -10.49 -11.03 -6.64
C LEU A 191 -10.11 -9.65 -6.10
N LEU A 192 -10.10 -8.63 -6.97
CA LEU A 192 -9.74 -7.27 -6.58
C LEU A 192 -10.70 -6.66 -5.54
N LEU A 193 -12.01 -6.90 -5.67
CA LEU A 193 -12.97 -6.38 -4.69
C LEU A 193 -12.89 -7.15 -3.37
N THR A 194 -12.77 -8.47 -3.42
CA THR A 194 -12.68 -9.32 -2.24
C THR A 194 -11.39 -9.07 -1.47
N SER A 195 -10.25 -8.82 -2.12
CA SER A 195 -8.99 -8.50 -1.42
C SER A 195 -9.13 -7.28 -0.50
N VAL A 196 -9.99 -6.33 -0.85
CA VAL A 196 -10.25 -5.16 -0.02
C VAL A 196 -11.28 -5.45 1.07
N VAL A 197 -12.38 -6.14 0.73
CA VAL A 197 -13.42 -6.46 1.72
C VAL A 197 -12.90 -7.39 2.81
N VAL A 198 -12.04 -8.35 2.46
CA VAL A 198 -11.47 -9.29 3.45
C VAL A 198 -10.65 -8.55 4.50
N VAL A 199 -9.91 -7.50 4.12
CA VAL A 199 -9.15 -6.68 5.07
C VAL A 199 -10.10 -6.08 6.12
N TYR A 200 -11.20 -5.46 5.69
CA TYR A 200 -12.15 -4.83 6.60
C TYR A 200 -12.93 -5.83 7.45
N VAL A 201 -13.35 -6.96 6.87
CA VAL A 201 -14.06 -8.01 7.59
C VAL A 201 -13.14 -8.66 8.64
N SER A 202 -11.91 -8.99 8.26
CA SER A 202 -10.93 -9.53 9.20
C SER A 202 -10.70 -8.56 10.36
N ASN A 203 -10.50 -7.26 10.06
CA ASN A 203 -10.38 -6.21 11.08
C ASN A 203 -11.61 -6.13 12.00
N ALA A 204 -12.83 -6.23 11.45
CA ALA A 204 -14.05 -6.24 12.24
C ALA A 204 -14.05 -7.40 13.26
N VAL A 205 -13.70 -8.60 12.81
CA VAL A 205 -13.66 -9.83 13.62
C VAL A 205 -12.60 -9.75 14.71
N VAL A 206 -11.36 -9.33 14.39
CA VAL A 206 -10.31 -9.26 15.42
C VAL A 206 -10.53 -8.11 16.39
N LYS A 207 -11.09 -6.98 15.95
CA LYS A 207 -11.41 -5.85 16.85
C LYS A 207 -12.60 -6.12 17.75
N SER A 208 -13.57 -6.91 17.32
CA SER A 208 -14.68 -7.32 18.20
C SER A 208 -14.23 -8.22 19.37
N ARG A 209 -13.01 -8.75 19.32
CA ARG A 209 -12.40 -9.50 20.43
C ARG A 209 -11.76 -8.59 21.50
N GLY A 210 -11.63 -7.28 21.25
CA GLY A 210 -11.03 -6.31 22.17
C GLY A 210 -12.05 -5.41 22.84
N THR A 211 -11.88 -5.16 24.13
CA THR A 211 -12.78 -4.33 24.95
C THR A 211 -12.75 -2.86 24.53
N ALA A 212 -11.59 -2.31 24.19
CA ALA A 212 -11.46 -0.87 23.90
C ALA A 212 -12.27 -0.43 22.67
N TRP A 213 -12.51 -1.35 21.71
CA TRP A 213 -13.36 -1.07 20.55
C TRP A 213 -14.84 -1.09 20.91
N LEU A 214 -15.24 -2.01 21.80
CA LEU A 214 -16.62 -2.15 22.26
C LEU A 214 -17.02 -1.03 23.22
N GLU A 215 -16.08 -0.52 24.00
CA GLU A 215 -16.27 0.56 24.97
C GLU A 215 -16.14 1.96 24.34
N GLY A 216 -15.69 2.04 23.08
CA GLY A 216 -15.53 3.32 22.36
C GLY A 216 -14.19 4.02 22.60
N GLU A 217 -13.28 3.43 23.35
CA GLU A 217 -12.02 4.05 23.78
C GLU A 217 -10.86 3.88 22.79
N ALA A 218 -10.99 2.96 21.82
CA ALA A 218 -9.87 2.55 20.97
C ALA A 218 -9.22 3.69 20.19
N ILE A 219 -10.00 4.56 19.51
CA ILE A 219 -9.42 5.67 18.76
C ILE A 219 -8.78 6.70 19.70
N ALA A 220 -9.39 6.95 20.86
CA ALA A 220 -8.78 7.82 21.87
C ALA A 220 -7.42 7.28 22.33
N ARG A 221 -7.32 5.97 22.58
CA ARG A 221 -6.05 5.31 22.91
C ARG A 221 -5.02 5.45 21.79
N VAL A 222 -5.42 5.27 20.52
CA VAL A 222 -4.51 5.47 19.37
C VAL A 222 -3.96 6.90 19.31
N PHE A 223 -4.79 7.92 19.60
CA PHE A 223 -4.32 9.31 19.62
C PHE A 223 -3.46 9.67 20.83
N ARG A 224 -3.41 8.84 21.89
CA ARG A 224 -2.43 8.98 22.97
C ARG A 224 -1.03 8.45 22.61
N LEU A 225 -0.91 7.66 21.54
CA LEU A 225 0.37 7.15 21.05
C LEU A 225 1.07 8.24 20.23
N THR A 226 1.90 9.05 20.87
CA THR A 226 2.55 10.20 20.25
C THR A 226 3.45 9.80 19.08
N TYR A 227 4.01 8.58 19.10
CA TYR A 227 4.82 8.06 17.99
C TYR A 227 4.02 7.87 16.68
N LEU A 228 2.68 7.88 16.74
CA LEU A 228 1.81 7.78 15.56
C LEU A 228 1.31 9.13 15.07
N HIS A 229 1.62 10.26 15.71
CA HIS A 229 1.08 11.54 15.28
C HIS A 229 1.62 11.92 13.89
N GLY A 230 0.70 12.16 12.95
CA GLY A 230 1.00 12.85 11.70
C GLY A 230 1.04 14.37 11.89
N PRO A 231 1.14 15.16 10.80
CA PRO A 231 1.17 16.62 10.87
C PRO A 231 0.00 17.25 11.62
N LEU A 232 -1.17 16.60 11.59
CA LEU A 232 -2.37 17.04 12.29
C LEU A 232 -2.70 16.22 13.54
N GLY A 233 -1.87 15.24 13.91
CA GLY A 233 -2.15 14.30 15.01
C GLY A 233 -2.22 14.99 16.37
N GLY A 234 -1.31 15.94 16.62
CA GLY A 234 -1.28 16.71 17.87
C GLY A 234 -2.39 17.77 18.01
N PHE A 235 -3.15 18.03 16.94
CA PHE A 235 -4.30 18.96 16.97
C PHE A 235 -5.64 18.24 17.12
N VAL A 236 -5.65 16.91 17.23
CA VAL A 236 -6.89 16.18 17.42
C VAL A 236 -7.46 16.55 18.79
N PRO A 237 -8.71 17.06 18.88
CA PRO A 237 -9.24 17.61 20.11
C PRO A 237 -9.25 16.59 21.26
N GLU A 238 -9.10 17.05 22.50
CA GLU A 238 -9.35 16.26 23.74
C GLU A 238 -10.83 15.84 23.90
N TRP A 239 -11.63 15.88 22.83
CA TRP A 239 -13.07 15.65 22.84
C TRP A 239 -13.35 14.15 22.87
N SER A 240 -13.34 13.58 24.08
CA SER A 240 -13.61 12.15 24.33
C SER A 240 -14.87 11.65 23.62
N ALA A 241 -15.95 12.43 23.61
CA ALA A 241 -17.19 12.08 22.91
C ALA A 241 -17.03 11.96 21.38
N LEU A 242 -16.25 12.84 20.76
CA LEU A 242 -15.99 12.79 19.32
C LEU A 242 -15.13 11.58 18.96
N LEU A 243 -14.10 11.30 19.77
CA LEU A 243 -13.23 10.13 19.58
C LEU A 243 -13.99 8.83 19.80
N ALA A 244 -14.91 8.78 20.77
CA ALA A 244 -15.81 7.65 20.98
C ALA A 244 -16.77 7.46 19.79
N ALA A 245 -17.39 8.54 19.31
CA ALA A 245 -18.23 8.50 18.11
C ALA A 245 -17.44 8.02 16.88
N ALA A 246 -16.17 8.44 16.75
CA ALA A 246 -15.28 7.96 15.71
C ALA A 246 -14.96 6.47 15.87
N THR A 247 -14.74 5.97 17.09
CA THR A 247 -14.51 4.54 17.37
C THR A 247 -15.70 3.71 16.89
N TYR A 248 -16.91 4.05 17.35
CA TYR A 248 -18.12 3.34 16.94
C TYR A 248 -18.40 3.48 15.44
N GLY A 249 -18.19 4.68 14.88
CA GLY A 249 -18.31 4.92 13.45
C GLY A 249 -17.37 4.06 12.63
N TRP A 250 -16.12 3.91 13.06
CA TRP A 250 -15.14 3.04 12.41
C TRP A 250 -15.56 1.57 12.47
N VAL A 251 -15.95 1.07 13.64
CA VAL A 251 -16.45 -0.31 13.80
C VAL A 251 -17.68 -0.56 12.92
N ALA A 252 -18.62 0.38 12.88
CA ALA A 252 -19.80 0.28 12.03
C ALA A 252 -19.44 0.20 10.54
N LEU A 253 -18.46 0.97 10.07
CA LEU A 253 -17.96 0.91 8.69
C LEU A 253 -17.31 -0.44 8.38
N LEU A 254 -16.53 -1.00 9.31
CA LEU A 254 -15.89 -2.31 9.15
C LEU A 254 -16.95 -3.43 9.04
N VAL A 255 -17.94 -3.44 9.94
CA VAL A 255 -19.03 -4.41 9.92
C VAL A 255 -19.91 -4.24 8.67
N ALA A 256 -20.13 -3.01 8.22
CA ALA A 256 -20.88 -2.73 7.00
C ALA A 256 -20.11 -3.03 5.70
N SER A 257 -18.80 -3.26 5.76
CA SER A 257 -17.94 -3.43 4.58
C SER A 257 -18.37 -4.53 3.59
N PRO A 258 -19.02 -5.65 3.96
CA PRO A 258 -19.56 -6.61 2.98
C PRO A 258 -20.60 -5.97 2.02
N LEU A 259 -21.27 -4.89 2.44
CA LEU A 259 -22.19 -4.13 1.59
C LEU A 259 -21.47 -3.41 0.44
N LEU A 260 -20.15 -3.24 0.50
CA LEU A 260 -19.36 -2.74 -0.64
C LEU A 260 -19.54 -3.64 -1.88
N VAL A 261 -19.75 -4.94 -1.68
CA VAL A 261 -20.04 -5.91 -2.76
C VAL A 261 -21.54 -6.22 -2.82
N ALA A 262 -22.19 -6.45 -1.68
CA ALA A 262 -23.59 -6.88 -1.64
C ALA A 262 -24.58 -5.77 -2.07
N ALA A 263 -24.26 -4.51 -1.81
CA ALA A 263 -25.06 -3.36 -2.23
C ALA A 263 -24.62 -2.79 -3.58
N ALA A 264 -25.42 -1.88 -4.12
CA ALA A 264 -25.10 -1.19 -5.37
C ALA A 264 -25.74 0.20 -5.41
N GLY A 265 -25.23 1.07 -6.29
CA GLY A 265 -25.73 2.43 -6.42
C GLY A 265 -25.34 3.29 -5.21
N ARG A 266 -26.29 4.04 -4.66
CA ARG A 266 -26.04 5.08 -3.64
C ARG A 266 -25.48 4.52 -2.33
N VAL A 267 -25.96 3.37 -1.86
CA VAL A 267 -25.46 2.74 -0.63
C VAL A 267 -23.98 2.39 -0.75
N ARG A 268 -23.60 1.71 -1.85
CA ARG A 268 -22.19 1.40 -2.13
C ARG A 268 -21.33 2.67 -2.26
N ALA A 269 -21.85 3.71 -2.92
CA ALA A 269 -21.13 4.98 -3.06
C ALA A 269 -20.92 5.69 -1.73
N ALA A 270 -21.94 5.76 -0.88
CA ALA A 270 -21.84 6.37 0.43
C ALA A 270 -20.83 5.62 1.30
N LEU A 271 -20.95 4.30 1.39
CA LEU A 271 -20.01 3.48 2.17
C LEU A 271 -18.57 3.59 1.66
N ALA A 272 -18.34 3.43 0.36
CA ALA A 272 -17.01 3.56 -0.24
C ALA A 272 -16.45 4.98 -0.08
N GLY A 273 -17.28 6.01 -0.23
CA GLY A 273 -16.91 7.41 -0.06
C GLY A 273 -16.54 7.75 1.38
N THR A 274 -17.31 7.27 2.36
CA THR A 274 -17.01 7.48 3.79
C THR A 274 -15.74 6.74 4.21
N LEU A 275 -15.56 5.49 3.79
CA LEU A 275 -14.31 4.76 4.03
C LEU A 275 -13.12 5.47 3.37
N LEU A 276 -13.30 5.98 2.15
CA LEU A 276 -12.25 6.72 1.43
C LEU A 276 -11.86 7.98 2.20
N ALA A 277 -12.85 8.76 2.65
CA ALA A 277 -12.61 9.96 3.44
C ALA A 277 -11.92 9.63 4.78
N ALA A 278 -12.32 8.55 5.45
CA ALA A 278 -11.71 8.12 6.71
C ALA A 278 -10.23 7.75 6.53
N HIS A 279 -9.89 7.02 5.46
CA HIS A 279 -8.49 6.71 5.14
C HIS A 279 -7.69 7.96 4.78
N LEU A 280 -8.26 8.87 3.98
CA LEU A 280 -7.60 10.14 3.68
C LEU A 280 -7.38 11.00 4.93
N SER A 281 -8.33 11.05 5.87
CA SER A 281 -8.13 11.75 7.14
C SER A 281 -7.02 11.12 7.97
N MET A 282 -6.97 9.78 8.05
CA MET A 282 -5.88 9.07 8.74
C MET A 282 -4.51 9.36 8.12
N ALA A 283 -4.43 9.61 6.81
CA ALA A 283 -3.16 9.98 6.16
C ALA A 283 -2.59 11.31 6.66
N PHE A 284 -3.43 12.23 7.16
CA PHE A 284 -3.00 13.52 7.72
C PHE A 284 -2.84 13.51 9.24
N THR A 285 -3.63 12.69 9.94
CA THR A 285 -3.62 12.64 11.41
C THR A 285 -2.67 11.58 11.97
N LEU A 286 -2.38 10.51 11.23
CA LEU A 286 -1.56 9.40 11.69
C LEU A 286 -0.37 9.09 10.76
N GLN A 287 0.82 8.88 11.34
CA GLN A 287 2.04 8.51 10.66
C GLN A 287 2.18 6.97 10.51
N ILE A 288 1.35 6.40 9.64
CA ILE A 288 1.34 4.95 9.31
C ILE A 288 1.97 4.69 7.92
N GLY A 289 2.82 5.61 7.46
CA GLY A 289 3.43 5.53 6.13
C GLY A 289 2.39 5.63 5.01
N VAL A 290 2.59 4.85 3.93
CA VAL A 290 1.70 4.88 2.76
C VAL A 290 0.40 4.07 2.94
N PHE A 291 0.22 3.37 4.07
CA PHE A 291 -0.92 2.50 4.34
C PHE A 291 -2.28 3.16 4.06
N SER A 292 -2.49 4.36 4.59
CA SER A 292 -3.75 5.09 4.44
C SER A 292 -4.02 5.48 2.99
N ALA A 293 -2.99 5.87 2.24
CA ALA A 293 -3.10 6.19 0.82
C ALA A 293 -3.39 4.94 -0.04
N ILE A 294 -2.78 3.80 0.29
CA ILE A 294 -3.04 2.50 -0.35
C ILE A 294 -4.50 2.09 -0.12
N SER A 295 -4.97 2.17 1.12
CA SER A 295 -6.35 1.83 1.50
C SER A 295 -7.37 2.76 0.83
N ALA A 296 -7.06 4.05 0.71
CA ALA A 296 -7.87 5.00 -0.06
C ALA A 296 -7.93 4.61 -1.56
N ALA A 297 -6.79 4.29 -2.18
CA ALA A 297 -6.74 3.84 -3.57
C ALA A 297 -7.58 2.56 -3.79
N ALA A 298 -7.51 1.61 -2.85
CA ALA A 298 -8.23 0.34 -2.87
C ALA A 298 -9.77 0.49 -2.93
N LEU A 299 -10.31 1.64 -2.51
CA LEU A 299 -11.75 1.91 -2.51
C LEU A 299 -12.27 2.47 -3.84
N LEU A 300 -11.40 3.00 -4.70
CA LEU A 300 -11.78 3.59 -6.00
C LEU A 300 -12.55 2.60 -6.90
N PRO A 301 -12.18 1.31 -7.01
CA PRO A 301 -12.95 0.31 -7.76
C PRO A 301 -14.40 0.11 -7.28
N PHE A 302 -14.74 0.57 -6.06
CA PHE A 302 -16.09 0.46 -5.52
C PHE A 302 -17.01 1.61 -5.92
N LEU A 303 -16.48 2.71 -6.46
CA LEU A 303 -17.30 3.85 -6.84
C LEU A 303 -18.15 3.54 -8.09
N PRO A 304 -19.49 3.69 -8.01
CA PRO A 304 -20.39 3.35 -9.12
C PRO A 304 -20.37 4.40 -10.24
N PRO A 305 -20.89 4.06 -11.44
CA PRO A 305 -20.82 4.91 -12.64
C PRO A 305 -21.32 6.35 -12.45
N PHE A 306 -22.39 6.57 -11.70
CA PHE A 306 -22.94 7.93 -11.52
C PHE A 306 -21.97 8.89 -10.81
N VAL A 307 -21.03 8.37 -10.02
CA VAL A 307 -19.95 9.17 -9.41
C VAL A 307 -19.00 9.61 -10.52
N TRP A 308 -18.59 8.67 -11.37
CA TRP A 308 -17.69 8.92 -12.48
C TRP A 308 -18.31 9.81 -13.58
N ASP A 309 -19.61 9.68 -13.83
CA ASP A 309 -20.33 10.55 -14.75
C ASP A 309 -20.33 12.00 -14.26
N ARG A 310 -20.44 12.22 -12.94
CA ARG A 310 -20.36 13.55 -12.34
C ARG A 310 -18.93 14.09 -12.40
N THR A 311 -17.92 13.27 -12.11
CA THR A 311 -16.51 13.69 -12.19
C THR A 311 -16.09 14.01 -13.62
N GLU A 312 -16.51 13.20 -14.61
CA GLU A 312 -16.22 13.50 -16.01
C GLU A 312 -16.85 14.83 -16.40
N ARG A 313 -18.15 15.05 -16.16
CA ARG A 313 -18.79 16.36 -16.43
C ARG A 313 -18.06 17.53 -15.79
N ALA A 314 -17.71 17.41 -14.51
CA ALA A 314 -17.00 18.44 -13.76
C ALA A 314 -15.60 18.74 -14.33
N VAL A 315 -14.96 17.78 -15.00
CA VAL A 315 -13.64 17.94 -15.62
C VAL A 315 -13.73 18.35 -17.09
N THR A 316 -14.65 17.80 -17.89
CA THR A 316 -14.84 18.17 -19.30
C THR A 316 -15.37 19.59 -19.46
N ASP A 317 -16.25 20.08 -18.58
CA ASP A 317 -16.81 21.42 -18.74
C ASP A 317 -15.73 22.53 -18.68
N PRO A 318 -14.78 22.53 -17.71
CA PRO A 318 -13.63 23.43 -17.73
C PRO A 318 -12.61 23.10 -18.83
N ALA A 319 -12.31 21.82 -19.07
CA ALA A 319 -11.32 21.43 -20.07
C ALA A 319 -11.74 21.79 -21.49
N ASP A 320 -13.01 21.64 -21.84
CA ASP A 320 -13.55 22.03 -23.14
C ASP A 320 -13.70 23.56 -23.27
N ARG A 321 -13.86 24.29 -22.16
CA ARG A 321 -13.75 25.76 -22.17
C ARG A 321 -12.31 26.19 -22.44
N LEU A 322 -11.33 25.54 -21.80
CA LEU A 322 -9.91 25.83 -22.00
C LEU A 322 -9.45 25.44 -23.41
N ARG A 323 -9.89 24.29 -23.94
CA ARG A 323 -9.65 23.88 -25.34
C ARG A 323 -10.29 24.85 -26.32
N ARG A 324 -11.57 25.18 -26.16
CA ARG A 324 -12.22 26.18 -27.03
C ARG A 324 -11.56 27.55 -26.94
N PHE A 325 -11.01 27.93 -25.80
CA PHE A 325 -10.23 29.16 -25.65
C PHE A 325 -8.86 29.06 -26.33
N ALA A 326 -8.17 27.92 -26.22
CA ALA A 326 -6.90 27.66 -26.88
C ALA A 326 -7.07 27.55 -28.41
N ASP A 327 -8.08 26.84 -28.89
CA ASP A 327 -8.44 26.69 -30.32
C ASP A 327 -8.87 28.03 -30.94
N ARG A 328 -9.48 28.93 -30.15
CA ARG A 328 -9.79 30.31 -30.58
C ARG A 328 -8.55 31.22 -30.63
N ARG A 329 -7.48 30.89 -29.90
CA ARG A 329 -6.23 31.67 -29.86
C ARG A 329 -5.15 31.11 -30.80
N PHE A 330 -5.23 29.83 -31.15
CA PHE A 330 -4.25 29.10 -31.95
C PHE A 330 -4.98 28.30 -33.03
N VAL A 331 -5.31 28.96 -34.14
CA VAL A 331 -5.67 28.27 -35.38
C VAL A 331 -4.38 27.84 -36.07
N SER A 332 -4.13 26.53 -36.09
CA SER A 332 -3.51 25.77 -37.20
C SER A 332 -2.76 24.56 -36.65
N ALA A 333 -3.28 23.36 -36.92
CA ALA A 333 -2.48 22.22 -37.35
C ALA A 333 -3.44 21.08 -37.74
N ASN A 334 -3.57 20.84 -39.05
CA ASN A 334 -4.08 19.56 -39.54
C ASN A 334 -3.12 18.45 -39.10
N PRO A 335 -3.59 17.30 -38.59
CA PRO A 335 -2.72 16.16 -38.39
C PRO A 335 -2.31 15.57 -39.75
N PRO A 336 -1.05 15.17 -39.95
CA PRO A 336 -0.66 14.42 -41.13
C PRO A 336 -1.26 13.01 -41.07
N SER A 337 -1.82 12.57 -42.18
CA SER A 337 -2.16 11.17 -42.45
C SER A 337 -0.88 10.35 -42.54
N ALA A 338 -0.69 9.42 -41.61
CA ALA A 338 0.44 8.49 -41.64
C ALA A 338 0.09 7.23 -42.46
N SER A 339 0.96 6.92 -43.41
CA SER A 339 0.96 5.74 -44.28
C SER A 339 1.06 4.43 -43.48
N LEU A 340 0.34 3.41 -43.97
CA LEU A 340 0.32 2.04 -43.45
C LEU A 340 1.64 1.31 -43.75
N ALA A 341 2.17 0.61 -42.74
CA ALA A 341 3.14 -0.47 -42.92
C ALA A 341 2.50 -1.79 -42.49
N ALA A 342 2.65 -2.83 -43.32
CA ALA A 342 2.10 -4.16 -43.07
C ALA A 342 2.89 -4.89 -41.95
N PRO A 343 2.22 -5.66 -41.06
CA PRO A 343 2.91 -6.37 -40.00
C PRO A 343 3.67 -7.61 -40.51
N SER A 344 4.92 -7.75 -40.08
CA SER A 344 5.79 -8.91 -40.35
C SER A 344 5.37 -10.16 -39.54
N LEU A 345 5.68 -11.35 -40.07
CA LEU A 345 5.38 -12.69 -39.54
C LEU A 345 5.72 -12.96 -38.05
N ALA A 346 6.64 -12.21 -37.44
CA ALA A 346 6.98 -12.31 -36.02
C ALA A 346 5.82 -11.91 -35.07
N VAL A 347 4.84 -11.13 -35.55
CA VAL A 347 3.67 -10.68 -34.78
C VAL A 347 2.69 -11.84 -34.52
N ALA A 348 2.63 -12.84 -35.39
CA ALA A 348 1.69 -13.96 -35.27
C ALA A 348 2.04 -14.92 -34.11
N ALA A 349 3.33 -15.21 -33.91
CA ALA A 349 3.79 -16.08 -32.82
C ALA A 349 3.53 -15.46 -31.43
N ILE A 350 3.74 -14.14 -31.30
CA ILE A 350 3.46 -13.37 -30.07
C ILE A 350 1.95 -13.31 -29.78
N GLY A 351 1.11 -13.27 -30.82
CA GLY A 351 -0.36 -13.34 -30.70
C GLY A 351 -0.84 -14.62 -30.02
N THR A 352 -0.34 -15.78 -30.45
CA THR A 352 -0.77 -17.09 -29.90
C THR A 352 -0.45 -17.27 -28.41
N LEU A 353 0.71 -16.80 -27.94
CA LEU A 353 1.06 -16.82 -26.52
C LEU A 353 0.20 -15.85 -25.71
N ARG A 354 -0.05 -14.65 -26.26
CA ARG A 354 -0.90 -13.63 -25.63
C ARG A 354 -2.34 -14.11 -25.47
N ASP A 355 -2.87 -14.84 -26.45
CA ASP A 355 -4.22 -15.39 -26.41
C ASP A 355 -4.35 -16.51 -25.38
N ARG A 356 -3.34 -17.39 -25.27
CA ARG A 356 -3.28 -18.43 -24.23
C ARG A 356 -3.21 -17.82 -22.82
N VAL A 357 -2.37 -16.80 -22.62
CA VAL A 357 -2.28 -16.08 -21.34
C VAL A 357 -3.60 -15.37 -21.01
N ALA A 358 -4.25 -14.76 -22.00
CA ALA A 358 -5.56 -14.12 -21.81
C ALA A 358 -6.65 -15.14 -21.45
N ALA A 359 -6.61 -16.34 -22.03
CA ALA A 359 -7.53 -17.43 -21.72
C ALA A 359 -7.31 -18.03 -20.31
N ALA A 360 -6.07 -18.04 -19.81
CA ALA A 360 -5.74 -18.55 -18.48
C ALA A 360 -6.06 -17.55 -17.34
N ALA A 361 -6.06 -16.25 -17.61
CA ALA A 361 -6.21 -15.20 -16.59
C ALA A 361 -7.46 -15.35 -15.69
N PRO A 362 -8.67 -15.71 -16.19
CA PRO A 362 -9.83 -15.94 -15.34
C PRO A 362 -9.67 -17.13 -14.38
N ALA A 363 -9.02 -18.21 -14.82
CA ALA A 363 -8.78 -19.39 -14.00
C ALA A 363 -7.76 -19.08 -12.89
N VAL A 364 -6.67 -18.40 -13.24
CA VAL A 364 -5.68 -17.91 -12.25
C VAL A 364 -6.34 -16.98 -11.23
N ALA A 365 -7.16 -16.02 -11.69
CA ALA A 365 -7.89 -15.13 -10.79
C ALA A 365 -8.85 -15.88 -9.85
N ALA A 366 -9.54 -16.90 -10.35
CA ALA A 366 -10.43 -17.72 -9.52
C ALA A 366 -9.65 -18.52 -8.47
N LEU A 367 -8.52 -19.12 -8.84
CA LEU A 367 -7.64 -19.83 -7.92
C LEU A 367 -7.09 -18.90 -6.82
N LEU A 368 -6.59 -17.74 -7.22
CA LEU A 368 -6.10 -16.72 -6.28
C LEU A 368 -7.21 -16.21 -5.35
N LEU A 369 -8.43 -16.08 -5.85
CA LEU A 369 -9.59 -15.68 -5.03
C LEU A 369 -9.90 -16.74 -3.98
N VAL A 370 -9.90 -18.03 -4.34
CA VAL A 370 -10.10 -19.13 -3.39
C VAL A 370 -8.97 -19.15 -2.36
N ALA A 371 -7.71 -19.05 -2.81
CA ALA A 371 -6.55 -19.02 -1.92
C ALA A 371 -6.62 -17.84 -0.94
N LEU A 372 -6.98 -16.64 -1.41
CA LEU A 372 -7.16 -15.45 -0.58
C LEU A 372 -8.20 -15.67 0.52
N VAL A 373 -9.38 -16.22 0.16
CA VAL A 373 -10.46 -16.46 1.12
C VAL A 373 -10.07 -17.55 2.12
N ALA A 374 -9.47 -18.66 1.65
CA ALA A 374 -9.00 -19.74 2.51
C ALA A 374 -7.92 -19.24 3.49
N TRP A 375 -6.93 -18.49 3.01
CA TRP A 375 -5.88 -17.91 3.83
C TRP A 375 -6.43 -17.03 4.96
N ASN A 376 -7.38 -16.15 4.65
CA ASN A 376 -7.98 -15.29 5.67
C ASN A 376 -8.91 -16.06 6.61
N GLY A 377 -9.55 -17.14 6.15
CA GLY A 377 -10.29 -18.06 7.01
C GLY A 377 -9.38 -18.73 8.04
N MET A 378 -8.20 -19.21 7.63
CA MET A 378 -7.18 -19.78 8.51
C MET A 378 -6.61 -18.72 9.46
N ALA A 379 -6.23 -17.54 8.95
CA ALA A 379 -5.68 -16.45 9.76
C ALA A 379 -6.64 -15.96 10.86
N LEU A 380 -7.96 -16.08 10.64
CA LEU A 380 -8.98 -15.73 11.65
C LEU A 380 -9.31 -16.87 12.62
N GLY A 381 -8.78 -18.07 12.40
CA GLY A 381 -9.12 -19.29 13.14
C GLY A 381 -10.52 -19.84 12.82
N LEU A 382 -11.08 -19.51 11.65
CA LEU A 382 -12.39 -20.01 11.20
C LEU A 382 -12.28 -21.37 10.49
N VAL A 383 -11.07 -21.70 10.01
CA VAL A 383 -10.74 -22.95 9.32
C VAL A 383 -9.41 -23.43 9.86
N GLU A 384 -9.27 -24.74 10.09
CA GLU A 384 -8.01 -25.34 10.53
C GLU A 384 -6.93 -25.20 9.44
N THR A 385 -5.70 -24.90 9.86
CA THR A 385 -4.54 -24.80 8.96
C THR A 385 -4.03 -26.20 8.64
N PRO A 386 -4.02 -26.63 7.36
CA PRO A 386 -3.49 -27.95 6.99
C PRO A 386 -1.98 -28.06 7.26
N ASP A 387 -1.51 -29.24 7.69
CA ASP A 387 -0.09 -29.49 8.00
C ASP A 387 0.90 -29.02 6.90
N PRO A 388 0.64 -29.24 5.59
CA PRO A 388 1.56 -28.76 4.56
C PRO A 388 1.70 -27.23 4.55
N VAL A 389 0.66 -26.49 4.94
CA VAL A 389 0.70 -25.02 5.05
C VAL A 389 1.41 -24.63 6.35
N ALA A 390 1.01 -25.22 7.48
CA ALA A 390 1.58 -24.94 8.79
C ALA A 390 3.09 -25.20 8.86
N SER A 391 3.58 -26.18 8.10
CA SER A 391 5.02 -26.50 8.01
C SER A 391 5.88 -25.42 7.33
N VAL A 392 5.26 -24.51 6.58
CA VAL A 392 5.96 -23.46 5.81
C VAL A 392 5.64 -22.05 6.30
N SER A 393 4.42 -21.82 6.80
CA SER A 393 3.97 -20.52 7.26
C SER A 393 2.82 -20.65 8.24
N ASP A 394 2.82 -19.81 9.27
CA ASP A 394 1.66 -19.61 10.14
C ASP A 394 0.76 -18.50 9.54
N PRO A 395 -0.49 -18.80 9.12
CA PRO A 395 -1.41 -17.79 8.61
C PRO A 395 -1.78 -16.72 9.64
N THR A 396 -1.70 -17.01 10.94
CA THR A 396 -2.09 -16.07 12.02
C THR A 396 -1.11 -14.92 12.15
N GLU A 397 0.17 -15.12 11.81
CA GLU A 397 1.20 -14.07 11.78
C GLU A 397 1.02 -13.07 10.61
N SER A 398 0.20 -13.43 9.63
CA SER A 398 -0.10 -12.61 8.44
C SER A 398 -1.52 -12.02 8.46
N GLY A 399 -2.09 -11.85 9.65
CA GLY A 399 -3.43 -11.33 9.86
C GLY A 399 -3.59 -9.83 9.55
N TRP A 400 -4.85 -9.39 9.41
CA TRP A 400 -5.20 -7.97 9.32
C TRP A 400 -5.62 -7.46 10.70
N ASP A 401 -4.65 -7.12 11.54
CA ASP A 401 -4.84 -6.93 12.99
C ASP A 401 -4.30 -5.60 13.53
N MET A 402 -4.06 -4.62 12.66
CA MET A 402 -3.59 -3.30 13.08
C MET A 402 -4.50 -2.69 14.17
N PHE A 403 -3.92 -2.38 15.34
CA PHE A 403 -4.62 -1.92 16.55
C PHE A 403 -5.70 -2.92 17.05
N ALA A 404 -5.47 -4.22 16.90
CA ALA A 404 -6.36 -5.28 17.34
C ALA A 404 -5.58 -6.32 18.19
N PRO A 405 -6.25 -7.06 19.09
CA PRO A 405 -7.64 -6.87 19.50
C PRO A 405 -7.85 -5.53 20.20
N ASN A 406 -6.88 -5.03 20.96
CA ASN A 406 -6.86 -3.68 21.51
C ASN A 406 -5.70 -2.86 20.92
N PRO A 407 -5.83 -1.54 20.76
CA PRO A 407 -4.66 -0.69 20.51
C PRO A 407 -3.64 -0.82 21.65
N PRO A 408 -2.33 -0.63 21.37
CA PRO A 408 -1.30 -0.63 22.41
C PRO A 408 -1.62 0.36 23.54
N ALA A 409 -1.36 -0.06 24.78
CA ALA A 409 -1.50 0.79 25.97
C ALA A 409 -0.19 1.52 26.34
N THR A 410 0.88 1.30 25.58
CA THR A 410 2.17 1.96 25.81
C THR A 410 2.60 2.74 24.58
N ASP A 411 2.98 3.99 24.81
CA ASP A 411 3.66 4.82 23.84
C ASP A 411 5.12 4.36 23.73
N ALA A 412 5.50 3.89 22.55
CA ALA A 412 6.82 3.33 22.26
C ALA A 412 7.72 4.42 21.67
N LEU A 413 8.83 4.68 22.36
CA LEU A 413 9.84 5.67 22.02
C LEU A 413 11.22 4.99 22.05
N ALA A 414 12.26 5.69 21.60
CA ALA A 414 13.62 5.14 21.61
C ALA A 414 14.66 6.17 22.03
N PHE A 415 15.70 5.68 22.70
CA PHE A 415 16.97 6.36 22.86
C PHE A 415 18.02 5.66 22.02
N ALA A 416 18.63 6.38 21.09
CA ALA A 416 19.85 5.94 20.43
C ALA A 416 20.93 6.96 20.80
N THR A 417 21.83 6.60 21.71
CA THR A 417 22.82 7.53 22.25
C THR A 417 24.20 7.13 21.77
N ALA A 418 24.90 8.04 21.10
CA ALA A 418 26.31 7.89 20.80
C ALA A 418 27.14 8.70 21.80
N THR A 419 28.22 8.11 22.30
CA THR A 419 29.20 8.77 23.18
C THR A 419 30.46 9.05 22.38
N THR A 420 30.88 10.31 22.35
CA THR A 420 32.13 10.74 21.69
C THR A 420 33.33 10.56 22.63
N ALA A 421 34.54 10.55 22.06
CA ALA A 421 35.78 10.29 22.80
C ALA A 421 36.10 11.33 23.89
N ASP A 422 35.59 12.56 23.77
CA ASP A 422 35.64 13.61 24.78
C ASP A 422 34.54 13.48 25.86
N GLY A 423 33.72 12.43 25.77
CA GLY A 423 32.60 12.16 26.67
C GLY A 423 31.37 13.02 26.38
N GLY A 424 31.30 13.69 25.23
CA GLY A 424 30.07 14.26 24.70
C GLY A 424 29.05 13.15 24.36
N ARG A 425 27.77 13.54 24.23
CA ARG A 425 26.71 12.63 23.81
C ARG A 425 25.85 13.26 22.73
N ILE A 426 25.52 12.47 21.72
CA ILE A 426 24.65 12.86 20.61
C ILE A 426 23.56 11.80 20.40
N ASP A 427 22.40 12.24 19.92
CA ASP A 427 21.32 11.35 19.52
C ASP A 427 21.68 10.70 18.17
N ALA A 428 21.96 9.40 18.14
CA ALA A 428 22.40 8.69 16.94
C ALA A 428 21.31 8.60 15.86
N LEU A 429 20.04 8.89 16.16
CA LEU A 429 18.98 8.96 15.16
C LEU A 429 18.86 10.36 14.54
N TYR A 430 19.06 11.41 15.34
CA TYR A 430 18.75 12.80 14.97
C TYR A 430 19.96 13.73 14.82
N GLY A 431 21.10 13.42 15.44
CA GLY A 431 22.32 14.22 15.44
C GLY A 431 22.38 15.32 16.51
N ASP A 432 21.28 15.57 17.23
CA ASP A 432 21.23 16.58 18.29
C ASP A 432 22.14 16.20 19.47
N ARG A 433 22.81 17.18 20.10
CA ARG A 433 23.51 16.95 21.38
C ARG A 433 22.51 16.61 22.49
N VAL A 434 22.88 15.68 23.37
CA VAL A 434 22.02 15.23 24.48
C VAL A 434 22.74 15.29 25.83
N ALA A 435 21.96 15.51 26.90
CA ALA A 435 22.48 15.52 28.26
C ALA A 435 22.98 14.13 28.70
N ARG A 436 23.96 14.08 29.61
CA ARG A 436 24.47 12.82 30.17
C ARG A 436 23.44 12.10 31.04
N ASP A 437 22.53 12.84 31.64
CA ASP A 437 21.45 12.41 32.51
C ASP A 437 20.08 12.57 31.85
N ARG A 438 20.01 12.37 30.52
CA ARG A 438 18.77 12.49 29.73
C ARG A 438 17.64 11.66 30.39
N PRO A 439 16.58 12.29 30.93
CA PRO A 439 15.49 11.58 31.57
C PRO A 439 14.67 10.80 30.53
N PRO A 440 13.99 9.71 30.91
CA PRO A 440 13.12 8.94 30.01
C PRO A 440 12.04 9.78 29.30
N SER A 441 11.58 10.87 29.92
CA SER A 441 10.62 11.82 29.35
C SER A 441 11.13 12.53 28.09
N ASP A 442 12.44 12.59 27.88
CA ASP A 442 13.04 13.23 26.71
C ASP A 442 13.11 12.28 25.50
N ALA A 443 12.64 11.04 25.64
CA ALA A 443 12.57 10.10 24.53
C ALA A 443 11.72 10.69 23.40
N ARG A 444 12.20 10.54 22.16
CA ARG A 444 11.51 11.08 20.98
C ARG A 444 10.88 9.94 20.19
N GLY A 445 9.87 10.32 19.41
CA GLY A 445 9.32 9.46 18.38
C GLY A 445 10.36 9.12 17.32
N TYR A 446 9.94 8.43 16.27
CA TYR A 446 10.85 7.86 15.28
C TYR A 446 11.03 8.75 14.05
N PRO A 447 12.23 8.79 13.43
CA PRO A 447 12.48 9.67 12.28
C PRO A 447 11.52 9.42 11.11
N THR A 448 11.10 8.15 10.92
CA THR A 448 10.09 7.76 9.94
C THR A 448 9.26 6.58 10.46
N ALA A 449 8.13 6.31 9.81
CA ALA A 449 7.34 5.10 10.08
C ALA A 449 8.11 3.78 9.90
N ARG A 450 9.18 3.75 9.08
CA ARG A 450 10.03 2.55 8.89
C ARG A 450 11.03 2.36 10.01
N TRP A 451 11.66 3.46 10.46
CA TRP A 451 12.46 3.45 11.68
C TRP A 451 11.64 3.01 12.88
N ARG A 452 10.41 3.50 13.00
CA ARG A 452 9.44 3.01 13.99
C ARG A 452 9.28 1.50 13.90
N LYS A 453 8.90 0.99 12.72
CA LYS A 453 8.59 -0.44 12.57
C LYS A 453 9.78 -1.33 12.94
N LEU A 454 10.99 -0.95 12.53
CA LEU A 454 12.22 -1.65 12.90
C LEU A 454 12.44 -1.62 14.42
N LEU A 455 12.45 -0.45 15.03
CA LEU A 455 12.81 -0.30 16.45
C LEU A 455 11.75 -0.88 17.38
N THR A 456 10.46 -0.81 17.02
CA THR A 456 9.41 -1.50 17.78
C THR A 456 9.54 -3.02 17.68
N LEU A 457 9.94 -3.53 16.51
CA LEU A 457 10.18 -4.97 16.33
C LEU A 457 11.34 -5.46 17.20
N LEU A 458 12.46 -4.72 17.26
CA LEU A 458 13.59 -5.06 18.13
C LEU A 458 13.25 -4.94 19.62
N ALA A 459 12.35 -4.04 19.99
CA ALA A 459 11.90 -3.91 21.37
C ALA A 459 10.99 -5.06 21.82
N GLU A 460 10.27 -5.69 20.89
CA GLU A 460 9.44 -6.87 21.11
C GLU A 460 10.27 -8.16 21.10
N ASP A 461 11.25 -8.25 20.19
CA ASP A 461 12.12 -9.41 19.99
C ASP A 461 13.60 -8.95 19.80
N PRO A 462 14.34 -8.73 20.91
CA PRO A 462 15.70 -8.19 20.90
C PRO A 462 16.76 -9.25 20.57
N ASP A 463 16.57 -9.95 19.46
CA ASP A 463 17.53 -10.93 18.95
C ASP A 463 18.89 -10.24 18.63
N PRO A 464 20.01 -10.67 19.26
CA PRO A 464 21.33 -10.09 19.03
C PRO A 464 21.73 -10.01 17.55
N ASP A 465 21.36 -11.01 16.75
CA ASP A 465 21.69 -11.06 15.32
C ASP A 465 20.97 -9.95 14.51
N ARG A 466 19.89 -9.40 15.06
CA ARG A 466 19.15 -8.26 14.49
C ARG A 466 19.56 -6.93 15.10
N VAL A 467 19.91 -6.90 16.39
CA VAL A 467 20.30 -5.67 17.10
C VAL A 467 21.71 -5.23 16.70
N GLU A 468 22.65 -6.16 16.56
CA GLU A 468 24.05 -5.85 16.31
C GLU A 468 24.31 -5.06 15.00
N PRO A 469 23.68 -5.41 13.85
CA PRO A 469 23.80 -4.60 12.63
C PRO A 469 23.21 -3.19 12.78
N VAL A 470 22.18 -3.02 13.59
CA VAL A 470 21.57 -1.71 13.86
C VAL A 470 22.52 -0.84 14.66
N LEU A 471 23.15 -1.40 15.71
CA LEU A 471 24.18 -0.70 16.48
C LEU A 471 25.37 -0.31 15.61
N GLY A 472 25.84 -1.21 14.73
CA GLY A 472 26.88 -0.89 13.75
C GLY A 472 26.51 0.27 12.84
N HIS A 473 25.30 0.26 12.26
CA HIS A 473 24.82 1.36 11.44
C HIS A 473 24.68 2.68 12.24
N LEU A 474 24.31 2.61 13.52
CA LEU A 474 24.23 3.78 14.39
C LEU A 474 25.62 4.36 14.69
N CYS A 475 26.68 3.55 14.78
CA CYS A 475 28.07 4.05 14.86
C CYS A 475 28.41 4.89 13.62
N ASP A 476 28.20 4.34 12.41
CA ASP A 476 28.52 5.02 11.16
C ASP A 476 27.68 6.30 10.98
N ARG A 477 26.38 6.21 11.33
CA ARG A 477 25.47 7.34 11.28
C ARG A 477 25.87 8.45 12.27
N ALA A 478 26.23 8.09 13.49
CA ALA A 478 26.66 9.04 14.51
C ALA A 478 28.00 9.68 14.17
N ALA A 479 28.93 8.93 13.58
CA ALA A 479 30.20 9.47 13.10
C ALA A 479 29.98 10.55 12.03
N GLY A 480 28.97 10.41 11.17
CA GLY A 480 28.58 11.46 10.21
C GLY A 480 27.94 12.71 10.83
N PHE A 481 27.52 12.66 12.10
CA PHE A 481 27.00 13.82 12.84
C PHE A 481 28.04 14.50 13.71
N ALA A 482 29.08 13.77 14.10
CA ALA A 482 30.18 14.36 14.84
C ALA A 482 31.01 15.24 13.89
N ASP A 483 31.30 16.48 14.30
CA ASP A 483 32.22 17.36 13.59
C ASP A 483 33.62 16.69 13.46
N ASP A 484 34.50 17.18 12.57
CA ASP A 484 35.80 16.58 12.19
C ASP A 484 36.74 16.16 13.36
N GLU A 485 36.46 16.57 14.61
CA GLU A 485 37.25 16.25 15.82
C GLU A 485 36.60 15.17 16.72
N GLY A 486 35.31 14.86 16.54
CA GLY A 486 34.52 14.06 17.47
C GLY A 486 34.47 12.57 17.15
N ARG A 487 35.55 11.81 17.41
CA ARG A 487 35.51 10.35 17.25
C ARG A 487 34.41 9.74 18.14
N VAL A 488 33.51 8.93 17.56
CA VAL A 488 32.49 8.20 18.32
C VAL A 488 33.12 6.95 18.93
N ASP A 489 32.99 6.78 20.26
CA ASP A 489 33.55 5.65 21.01
C ASP A 489 32.56 4.49 21.14
N SER A 490 31.29 4.80 21.35
CA SER A 490 30.25 3.79 21.53
C SER A 490 28.86 4.31 21.23
N VAL A 491 27.95 3.40 20.92
CA VAL A 491 26.51 3.65 20.81
C VAL A 491 25.73 2.71 21.71
N SER A 492 24.63 3.20 22.27
CA SER A 492 23.63 2.38 22.97
C SER A 492 22.24 2.64 22.41
N LEU A 493 21.42 1.60 22.41
CA LEU A 493 20.04 1.64 21.96
C LEU A 493 19.14 1.12 23.07
N SER A 494 18.15 1.93 23.46
CA SER A 494 17.16 1.56 24.47
C SER A 494 15.74 1.85 23.98
N ALA A 495 14.82 0.93 24.27
CA ALA A 495 13.39 1.14 24.10
C ALA A 495 12.82 1.83 25.35
N VAL A 496 12.00 2.86 25.14
CA VAL A 496 11.29 3.55 26.20
C VAL A 496 9.80 3.32 25.99
N ARG A 497 9.12 2.79 27.01
CA ARG A 497 7.68 2.54 27.00
C ARG A 497 7.04 3.41 28.06
N VAL A 498 6.08 4.24 27.65
CA VAL A 498 5.30 5.09 28.55
C VAL A 498 3.87 4.59 28.55
N ASN A 499 3.35 4.17 29.70
CA ASN A 499 1.94 3.77 29.81
C ASN A 499 1.05 5.01 29.61
N VAL A 500 0.07 4.90 28.70
CA VAL A 500 -0.79 6.03 28.29
C VAL A 500 -1.88 6.37 29.30
N GLU A 501 -2.04 5.56 30.37
CA GLU A 501 -3.06 5.73 31.40
C GLU A 501 -2.49 6.35 32.68
N ASP A 502 -1.35 5.85 33.18
CA ASP A 502 -0.73 6.30 34.43
C ASP A 502 0.61 7.07 34.25
N GLY A 503 1.17 7.08 33.03
CA GLY A 503 2.45 7.73 32.74
C GLY A 503 3.68 6.94 33.21
N GLU A 504 3.51 5.71 33.72
CA GLU A 504 4.64 4.89 34.16
C GLU A 504 5.59 4.66 32.99
N THR A 505 6.87 4.97 33.21
CA THR A 505 7.90 4.87 32.18
C THR A 505 8.86 3.73 32.48
N ARG A 506 9.00 2.82 31.53
CA ARG A 506 9.95 1.71 31.57
C ARG A 506 10.97 1.83 30.45
N VAL A 507 12.25 1.78 30.82
CA VAL A 507 13.37 1.77 29.86
C VAL A 507 13.98 0.38 29.83
N VAL A 508 14.19 -0.15 28.63
CA VAL A 508 14.86 -1.43 28.40
C VAL A 508 16.00 -1.19 27.42
N GLU A 509 17.24 -1.45 27.85
CA GLU A 509 18.39 -1.44 26.95
C GLU A 509 18.31 -2.64 26.01
N LEU A 510 18.36 -2.37 24.70
CA LEU A 510 18.36 -3.39 23.66
C LEU A 510 19.78 -3.88 23.37
N GLY A 511 20.76 -2.97 23.49
CA GLY A 511 22.18 -3.31 23.37
C GLY A 511 23.08 -2.08 23.27
N SER A 512 24.37 -2.31 23.36
CA SER A 512 25.42 -1.31 23.18
C SER A 512 26.62 -1.89 22.44
N ARG A 513 27.33 -1.05 21.70
CA ARG A 513 28.45 -1.43 20.84
C ARG A 513 29.55 -0.37 20.89
N SER A 514 30.80 -0.82 21.02
CA SER A 514 31.96 0.04 20.79
C SER A 514 32.16 0.30 19.29
N CYS A 515 32.31 1.56 18.93
CA CYS A 515 32.52 1.95 17.55
C CYS A 515 34.02 1.86 17.22
N PRO A 516 34.40 1.18 16.13
CA PRO A 516 35.80 1.13 15.71
C PRO A 516 36.29 2.55 15.37
N ALA A 517 37.57 2.82 15.65
CA ALA A 517 38.22 4.03 15.14
C ALA A 517 38.20 3.96 13.61
N SER A 518 37.51 4.90 12.98
CA SER A 518 37.42 5.03 11.52
C SER A 518 38.74 5.48 10.91
#